data_AF-A0AAN8B5V2-F1
#
_entry.id   AF-A0AAN8B5V2-F1
#
_cell.length_a   1.000
_cell.length_b   1.000
_cell.length_c   1.000
_cell.angle_alpha   90.00
_cell.angle_beta   90.00
_cell.angle_gamma   90.00
#
_symmetry.space_group_name_H-M   'P 1'
#
loop_
_entity.id
_entity.type
_entity.pdbx_description
1 polymer ?
#
loop_
_entity_poly.entity_id
_entity_poly.type
_entity_poly.pdbx_seq_one_letter_code
_entity_poly.pdbx_strand_id
1 'polypeptide(L)'
;MSDQESSTSTSQTEGELDEEVEGEVDTEMEGEGENDSKHRDSPPLQISSFSSTLRAVIRIKQKYHALKKRRQEVEGALTGATGRTSPKIFTFDGTTPTALSVPQKKKRKRRRRVMYPNTGKRRAPPKPARSRAKYCLYLLFAIVFVQVYNAIENLDDHLLRYDLEGLDKTLRREVFGQQGAVEGLLSHLKEYLSTYVHNKPLVVSLHGPSGVGKSHLGRLLAGHFRSVVGETLVLQYYVLHHCPQEADALQCARDLSALISEIVERAEEEEKIPLFIFDEAEHMHGEILDALLQLVSSKQSNEYLNAIYLFLSNLGHSHVTKHMLHNSSSTSMAKSGHYSHFVKELTPILRNTLEKLHVLWTEADILLLGLLEKDQVMECFLDEMTREGFYPDHTNIERLAGEIEYYPEVGGHEYSQTGCKQVVAKVNLL
;
A
#
# COMPACT_ATOMS: atom_id res chain seq x y z
N MET A 1 83.38 13.49 18.69
CA MET A 1 83.51 14.62 19.63
C MET A 1 82.12 15.20 19.72
N SER A 2 81.29 14.61 20.58
CA SER A 2 81.13 14.99 22.00
C SER A 2 80.24 16.22 22.10
N ASP A 3 79.24 16.36 22.94
CA ASP A 3 78.51 15.57 23.94
C ASP A 3 77.29 16.48 24.28
N GLN A 4 76.08 15.96 24.51
CA GLN A 4 75.44 15.87 25.84
C GLN A 4 75.01 17.24 26.43
N GLU A 5 73.73 17.47 26.74
CA GLU A 5 73.17 17.43 28.12
C GLU A 5 71.62 17.57 28.05
N SER A 6 70.82 16.58 28.51
CA SER A 6 70.30 16.33 29.89
C SER A 6 69.16 17.30 30.29
N SER A 7 67.88 16.90 30.41
CA SER A 7 67.20 16.00 31.38
C SER A 7 67.14 16.52 32.83
N THR A 8 65.91 16.74 33.34
CA THR A 8 65.38 16.42 34.70
C THR A 8 63.92 16.92 34.76
N SER A 9 62.82 16.17 34.98
CA SER A 9 62.40 15.10 35.91
C SER A 9 62.19 15.53 37.37
N THR A 10 60.93 15.49 37.83
CA THR A 10 60.41 15.15 39.18
C THR A 10 58.90 15.44 39.21
N SER A 11 57.96 14.72 39.83
CA SER A 11 57.81 13.37 40.38
C SER A 11 56.49 13.35 41.18
N GLN A 12 55.69 12.28 41.05
CA GLN A 12 54.85 11.64 42.11
C GLN A 12 53.65 12.44 42.68
N THR A 13 52.48 11.89 43.06
CA THR A 13 52.00 10.57 43.52
C THR A 13 50.44 10.64 43.54
N GLU A 14 49.71 9.66 43.02
CA GLU A 14 48.94 8.59 43.71
C GLU A 14 47.87 9.03 44.73
N GLY A 15 46.65 8.48 44.58
CA GLY A 15 45.56 8.52 45.55
C GLY A 15 44.19 8.09 44.99
N GLU A 16 43.90 6.79 45.05
CA GLU A 16 42.56 6.16 44.99
C GLU A 16 41.65 6.64 46.15
N LEU A 17 40.33 6.74 45.91
CA LEU A 17 39.28 5.98 46.63
C LEU A 17 37.86 6.36 46.19
N ASP A 18 37.03 5.32 46.17
CA ASP A 18 35.60 5.22 45.85
C ASP A 18 34.65 6.09 46.70
N GLU A 19 33.46 6.39 46.17
CA GLU A 19 32.19 6.15 46.89
C GLU A 19 30.96 6.26 45.96
N GLU A 20 30.12 5.23 46.04
CA GLU A 20 28.78 5.08 45.47
C GLU A 20 27.75 5.96 46.20
N VAL A 21 26.73 6.50 45.51
CA VAL A 21 25.42 6.77 46.12
C VAL A 21 24.29 6.62 45.09
N GLU A 22 23.42 5.66 45.34
CA GLU A 22 22.10 5.45 44.73
C GLU A 22 21.08 6.53 45.15
N GLY A 23 20.05 6.75 44.35
CA GLY A 23 18.93 7.62 44.69
C GLY A 23 17.69 7.35 43.85
N GLU A 24 16.97 6.27 44.19
CA GLU A 24 15.55 6.10 43.89
C GLU A 24 14.70 7.16 44.64
N VAL A 25 13.68 7.70 43.97
CA VAL A 25 12.58 8.42 44.64
C VAL A 25 11.26 7.90 44.08
N ASP A 26 10.67 6.97 44.82
CA ASP A 26 9.24 6.70 44.83
C ASP A 26 8.52 7.82 45.60
N THR A 27 7.35 8.25 45.14
CA THR A 27 6.37 8.94 45.99
C THR A 27 4.95 8.65 45.53
N GLU A 28 4.26 7.78 46.26
CA GLU A 28 2.79 7.66 46.32
C GLU A 28 2.32 7.76 47.79
N MET A 29 1.00 8.01 47.95
CA MET A 29 0.16 8.14 49.17
C MET A 29 0.09 9.54 49.82
N GLU A 30 -1.04 10.07 50.31
CA GLU A 30 -2.48 9.71 50.31
C GLU A 30 -3.29 10.87 50.95
N GLY A 31 -4.62 10.85 50.77
CA GLY A 31 -5.63 11.36 51.73
C GLY A 31 -6.25 12.75 51.42
N GLU A 32 -7.55 13.03 51.60
CA GLU A 32 -8.75 12.33 52.13
C GLU A 32 -10.00 13.09 51.59
N GLY A 33 -11.14 12.42 51.34
CA GLY A 33 -12.43 12.57 52.09
C GLY A 33 -13.31 13.74 51.59
N GLU A 34 -14.60 13.66 51.26
CA GLU A 34 -15.73 13.02 51.95
C GLU A 34 -16.98 12.79 51.06
N ASN A 35 -17.84 11.90 51.56
CA ASN A 35 -19.11 11.34 51.07
C ASN A 35 -20.29 12.34 50.88
N ASP A 36 -21.27 12.03 50.01
CA ASP A 36 -22.52 11.40 50.46
C ASP A 36 -23.53 10.93 49.37
N SER A 37 -24.11 9.77 49.65
CA SER A 37 -25.47 9.27 49.35
C SER A 37 -25.94 8.81 47.94
N LYS A 38 -26.27 7.51 47.94
CA LYS A 38 -27.08 6.66 47.05
C LYS A 38 -28.27 7.31 46.33
N HIS A 39 -28.41 7.00 45.03
CA HIS A 39 -29.66 6.43 44.51
C HIS A 39 -29.42 5.55 43.26
N ARG A 40 -30.03 4.36 43.26
CA ARG A 40 -30.13 3.44 42.12
C ARG A 40 -30.87 4.10 40.97
N ASP A 41 -30.32 4.02 39.76
CA ASP A 41 -31.03 3.67 38.52
C ASP A 41 -30.02 3.58 37.37
N SER A 42 -29.89 2.41 36.77
CA SER A 42 -29.05 2.16 35.59
C SER A 42 -29.74 2.66 34.31
N PRO A 43 -29.16 3.60 33.53
CA PRO A 43 -29.65 3.96 32.22
C PRO A 43 -29.00 3.11 31.11
N PRO A 44 -29.61 3.03 29.91
CA PRO A 44 -29.29 2.01 28.91
C PRO A 44 -27.99 2.33 28.16
N LEU A 45 -27.22 1.27 27.90
CA LEU A 45 -26.04 1.28 27.04
C LEU A 45 -26.33 1.98 25.71
N GLN A 46 -25.62 3.09 25.47
CA GLN A 46 -25.66 3.83 24.22
C GLN A 46 -24.96 3.05 23.10
N ILE A 47 -25.68 2.86 21.99
CA ILE A 47 -25.19 2.25 20.75
C ILE A 47 -24.37 3.31 19.99
N SER A 48 -23.08 3.45 20.28
CA SER A 48 -22.20 4.36 19.52
C SER A 48 -20.93 3.71 18.95
N SER A 49 -20.65 2.43 19.20
CA SER A 49 -19.39 1.79 18.81
C SER A 49 -19.39 1.00 17.49
N PHE A 50 -20.33 1.24 16.57
CA PHE A 50 -20.33 0.51 15.29
C PHE A 50 -19.61 1.28 14.17
N SER A 51 -18.61 0.65 13.55
CA SER A 51 -17.96 1.11 12.32
C SER A 51 -18.99 1.46 11.23
N SER A 52 -18.67 2.43 10.36
CA SER A 52 -19.54 2.92 9.28
C SER A 52 -19.98 1.78 8.35
N THR A 53 -19.12 0.78 8.14
CA THR A 53 -19.38 -0.44 7.37
C THR A 53 -20.43 -1.32 8.05
N LEU A 54 -20.35 -1.50 9.37
CA LEU A 54 -21.33 -2.31 10.11
C LEU A 54 -22.71 -1.63 10.14
N ARG A 55 -22.74 -0.30 10.24
CA ARG A 55 -23.98 0.49 10.12
C ARG A 55 -24.61 0.36 8.72
N ALA A 56 -23.81 0.33 7.66
CA ALA A 56 -24.30 0.10 6.30
C ALA A 56 -24.92 -1.30 6.14
N VAL A 57 -24.26 -2.34 6.66
CA VAL A 57 -24.77 -3.72 6.63
C VAL A 57 -26.08 -3.87 7.41
N ILE A 58 -26.18 -3.24 8.59
CA ILE A 58 -27.42 -3.25 9.39
C ILE A 58 -28.56 -2.55 8.64
N ARG A 59 -28.31 -1.41 7.99
CA ARG A 59 -29.32 -0.71 7.18
C ARG A 59 -29.78 -1.55 5.98
N ILE A 60 -28.86 -2.23 5.30
CA ILE A 60 -29.18 -3.12 4.17
C ILE A 60 -30.04 -4.30 4.64
N LYS A 61 -29.67 -4.92 5.76
CA LYS A 61 -30.41 -6.04 6.36
C LYS A 61 -31.82 -5.62 6.78
N GLN A 62 -31.98 -4.44 7.38
CA GLN A 62 -33.28 -3.88 7.74
C GLN A 62 -34.13 -3.56 6.50
N LYS A 63 -33.56 -2.95 5.45
CA LYS A 63 -34.25 -2.71 4.17
C LYS A 63 -34.70 -4.01 3.51
N TYR A 64 -33.86 -5.04 3.50
CA TYR A 64 -34.20 -6.34 2.95
C TYR A 64 -35.35 -7.00 3.71
N HIS A 65 -35.34 -6.93 5.05
CA HIS A 65 -36.42 -7.48 5.87
C HIS A 65 -37.75 -6.73 5.65
N ALA A 66 -37.72 -5.40 5.51
CA ALA A 66 -38.90 -4.61 5.18
C ALA A 66 -39.46 -4.95 3.78
N LEU A 67 -38.57 -5.14 2.79
CA LEU A 67 -38.97 -5.54 1.43
C LEU A 67 -39.58 -6.95 1.40
N LYS A 68 -39.01 -7.87 2.18
CA LYS A 68 -39.51 -9.23 2.32
C LYS A 68 -40.89 -9.27 2.99
N LYS A 69 -41.11 -8.43 4.01
CA LYS A 69 -42.42 -8.28 4.67
C LYS A 69 -43.47 -7.72 3.72
N ARG A 70 -43.13 -6.69 2.93
CA ARG A 70 -44.02 -6.15 1.89
C ARG A 70 -44.36 -7.18 0.80
N ARG A 71 -43.43 -8.05 0.41
CA ARG A 71 -43.72 -9.15 -0.53
C ARG A 71 -44.68 -10.18 0.04
N GLN A 72 -44.59 -10.48 1.35
CA GLN A 72 -45.54 -11.38 2.02
C GLN A 72 -46.93 -10.76 2.19
N GLU A 73 -47.02 -9.44 2.39
CA GLU A 73 -48.30 -8.72 2.44
C GLU A 73 -48.97 -8.63 1.06
N VAL A 74 -48.19 -8.54 -0.03
CA VAL A 74 -48.70 -8.58 -1.41
C VAL A 74 -49.15 -9.98 -1.84
N GLU A 75 -48.55 -11.05 -1.30
CA GLU A 75 -49.00 -12.43 -1.53
C GLU A 75 -50.22 -12.83 -0.67
N GLY A 76 -50.50 -12.11 0.42
CA GLY A 76 -51.63 -12.36 1.32
C GLY A 76 -52.93 -11.63 0.97
N ALA A 77 -52.89 -10.68 0.04
CA ALA A 77 -54.01 -9.82 -0.30
C ALA A 77 -54.25 -9.76 -1.81
N LEU A 78 -54.68 -10.87 -2.43
CA LEU A 78 -55.53 -10.84 -3.63
C LEU A 78 -56.22 -12.19 -3.91
N THR A 79 -57.13 -12.60 -3.03
CA THR A 79 -58.37 -13.25 -3.49
C THR A 79 -59.25 -12.17 -4.13
N GLY A 80 -59.14 -11.99 -5.45
CA GLY A 80 -59.95 -11.02 -6.20
C GLY A 80 -59.44 -10.85 -7.63
N ALA A 81 -60.30 -11.13 -8.60
CA ALA A 81 -59.99 -11.28 -10.03
C ALA A 81 -59.42 -10.03 -10.72
N THR A 82 -58.63 -10.22 -11.80
CA THR A 82 -58.98 -9.91 -13.21
C THR A 82 -57.79 -10.22 -14.12
N GLY A 83 -58.06 -10.66 -15.35
CA GLY A 83 -57.07 -11.28 -16.23
C GLY A 83 -56.59 -10.45 -17.41
N ARG A 84 -55.53 -11.00 -18.04
CA ARG A 84 -54.94 -10.75 -19.37
C ARG A 84 -54.22 -9.39 -19.52
N THR A 85 -53.00 -9.38 -20.05
CA THR A 85 -52.71 -9.59 -21.48
C THR A 85 -51.45 -10.44 -21.77
N SER A 86 -51.50 -11.12 -22.91
CA SER A 86 -50.52 -12.06 -23.50
C SER A 86 -49.39 -11.35 -24.30
N PRO A 87 -48.42 -12.08 -24.89
CA PRO A 87 -48.68 -12.72 -26.20
C PRO A 87 -48.13 -14.15 -26.33
N LYS A 88 -48.92 -15.03 -26.98
CA LYS A 88 -48.49 -16.31 -27.54
C LYS A 88 -48.21 -16.11 -29.03
N ILE A 89 -47.07 -16.61 -29.49
CA ILE A 89 -46.70 -16.70 -30.90
C ILE A 89 -47.02 -18.10 -31.42
N PHE A 90 -47.90 -18.11 -32.43
CA PHE A 90 -48.01 -18.96 -33.63
C PHE A 90 -47.66 -20.46 -33.59
N THR A 91 -48.70 -21.28 -33.84
CA THR A 91 -48.80 -22.14 -35.04
C THR A 91 -50.29 -22.32 -35.42
N PHE A 92 -50.66 -21.84 -36.61
CA PHE A 92 -51.91 -22.08 -37.37
C PHE A 92 -51.93 -23.53 -37.88
N ASP A 93 -52.99 -24.34 -37.80
CA ASP A 93 -54.36 -24.32 -38.37
C ASP A 93 -54.48 -25.02 -39.75
N GLY A 94 -55.48 -25.91 -39.83
CA GLY A 94 -55.97 -26.54 -41.04
C GLY A 94 -57.50 -26.71 -40.99
N THR A 95 -58.19 -25.70 -41.57
CA THR A 95 -59.44 -25.78 -42.37
C THR A 95 -60.79 -26.22 -41.75
N THR A 96 -61.62 -25.23 -41.38
CA THR A 96 -62.99 -24.82 -41.90
C THR A 96 -63.98 -25.85 -42.52
N PRO A 97 -65.32 -25.58 -42.68
CA PRO A 97 -66.15 -24.40 -42.28
C PRO A 97 -67.61 -24.69 -41.77
N THR A 98 -68.32 -23.59 -41.45
CA THR A 98 -69.79 -23.33 -41.61
C THR A 98 -70.79 -23.93 -40.61
N ALA A 99 -71.43 -23.09 -39.79
CA ALA A 99 -72.74 -22.47 -40.08
C ALA A 99 -73.36 -21.85 -38.81
N LEU A 100 -73.96 -20.68 -38.99
CA LEU A 100 -74.66 -19.88 -37.98
C LEU A 100 -75.95 -20.56 -37.47
N SER A 101 -76.23 -20.44 -36.17
CA SER A 101 -77.57 -20.05 -35.68
C SER A 101 -77.56 -19.80 -34.16
N VAL A 102 -77.98 -18.59 -33.78
CA VAL A 102 -78.55 -18.20 -32.48
C VAL A 102 -80.00 -18.75 -32.49
N PRO A 103 -80.68 -19.18 -31.38
CA PRO A 103 -80.81 -18.42 -30.14
C PRO A 103 -81.06 -19.17 -28.80
N GLN A 104 -81.05 -18.36 -27.74
CA GLN A 104 -81.94 -18.41 -26.56
C GLN A 104 -81.66 -19.34 -25.37
N LYS A 105 -81.53 -18.65 -24.23
CA LYS A 105 -81.75 -19.09 -22.84
C LYS A 105 -82.93 -20.06 -22.72
N LYS A 106 -82.75 -21.17 -21.98
CA LYS A 106 -83.79 -21.70 -21.10
C LYS A 106 -83.18 -22.44 -19.90
N LYS A 107 -83.74 -22.08 -18.74
CA LYS A 107 -83.46 -22.62 -17.41
C LYS A 107 -83.82 -24.10 -17.28
N ARG A 108 -83.13 -24.73 -16.32
CA ARG A 108 -83.55 -25.85 -15.46
C ARG A 108 -83.69 -27.23 -16.10
N LYS A 109 -82.87 -28.17 -15.62
CA LYS A 109 -83.33 -29.50 -15.18
C LYS A 109 -82.39 -30.08 -14.13
N ARG A 110 -82.90 -30.23 -12.91
CA ARG A 110 -82.32 -31.10 -11.87
C ARG A 110 -82.38 -32.54 -12.36
N ARG A 111 -81.31 -33.30 -12.12
CA ARG A 111 -81.19 -34.77 -11.92
C ARG A 111 -79.72 -35.14 -12.18
N ARG A 112 -78.99 -35.96 -11.42
CA ARG A 112 -79.25 -36.89 -10.30
C ARG A 112 -77.97 -36.87 -9.46
N ARG A 113 -78.09 -37.02 -8.13
CA ARG A 113 -76.94 -37.35 -7.26
C ARG A 113 -76.33 -38.66 -7.76
N VAL A 114 -75.09 -38.61 -8.22
CA VAL A 114 -74.22 -39.79 -8.32
C VAL A 114 -73.48 -39.86 -7.00
N MET A 115 -73.82 -40.84 -6.16
CA MET A 115 -73.03 -41.16 -4.97
C MET A 115 -71.75 -41.86 -5.44
N TYR A 116 -70.61 -41.21 -5.24
CA TYR A 116 -69.31 -41.87 -5.33
C TYR A 116 -69.03 -42.60 -4.01
N PRO A 117 -68.45 -43.81 -4.04
CA PRO A 117 -68.10 -44.53 -2.82
C PRO A 117 -67.04 -43.77 -2.03
N ASN A 118 -67.35 -43.47 -0.77
CA ASN A 118 -66.48 -42.81 0.19
C ASN A 118 -65.44 -43.81 0.73
N THR A 119 -64.44 -44.17 -0.06
CA THR A 119 -63.28 -44.94 0.41
C THR A 119 -61.98 -44.46 -0.25
N GLY A 120 -61.68 -43.17 -0.08
CA GLY A 120 -60.36 -42.62 -0.39
C GLY A 120 -59.85 -41.86 0.82
N LYS A 121 -58.98 -42.47 1.62
CA LYS A 121 -58.25 -41.77 2.69
C LYS A 121 -57.64 -40.51 2.09
N ARG A 122 -58.04 -39.33 2.58
CA ARG A 122 -57.38 -38.05 2.26
C ARG A 122 -55.93 -38.16 2.69
N ARG A 123 -55.01 -38.46 1.76
CA ARG A 123 -53.58 -38.36 2.01
C ARG A 123 -53.25 -36.87 2.09
N ALA A 124 -52.79 -36.44 3.27
CA ALA A 124 -52.18 -35.12 3.42
C ALA A 124 -51.04 -34.96 2.39
N PRO A 125 -50.79 -33.76 1.85
CA PRO A 125 -49.64 -33.56 0.97
C PRO A 125 -48.37 -33.97 1.73
N PRO A 126 -47.44 -34.72 1.10
CA PRO A 126 -46.21 -35.09 1.77
C PRO A 126 -45.48 -33.81 2.18
N LYS A 127 -45.17 -33.67 3.47
CA LYS A 127 -44.29 -32.61 3.98
C LYS A 127 -43.05 -32.59 3.08
N PRO A 128 -42.58 -31.43 2.57
CA PRO A 128 -41.42 -31.40 1.70
C PRO A 128 -40.28 -32.09 2.43
N ALA A 129 -39.83 -33.24 1.92
CA ALA A 129 -38.71 -33.96 2.49
C ALA A 129 -37.57 -32.96 2.57
N ARG A 130 -37.14 -32.59 3.79
CA ARG A 130 -36.00 -31.71 4.02
C ARG A 130 -34.80 -32.40 3.39
N SER A 131 -34.50 -32.04 2.15
CA SER A 131 -33.45 -32.67 1.38
C SER A 131 -32.13 -32.49 2.13
N ARG A 132 -31.49 -33.60 2.48
CA ARG A 132 -30.16 -33.62 3.12
C ARG A 132 -29.13 -32.85 2.28
N ALA A 133 -29.38 -32.70 0.98
CA ALA A 133 -28.59 -31.87 0.07
C ALA A 133 -28.53 -30.39 0.49
N LYS A 134 -29.56 -29.85 1.17
CA LYS A 134 -29.52 -28.47 1.68
C LYS A 134 -28.49 -28.31 2.78
N TYR A 135 -28.40 -29.27 3.70
CA TYR A 135 -27.38 -29.28 4.74
C TYR A 135 -25.98 -29.50 4.17
N CYS A 136 -25.85 -30.36 3.17
CA CYS A 136 -24.59 -30.55 2.44
C CYS A 136 -24.15 -29.25 1.75
N LEU A 137 -25.07 -28.52 1.11
CA LEU A 137 -24.79 -27.20 0.53
C LEU A 137 -24.38 -26.17 1.58
N TYR A 138 -25.06 -26.10 2.72
CA TYR A 138 -24.66 -25.21 3.82
C TYR A 138 -23.30 -25.57 4.40
N LEU A 139 -22.98 -26.86 4.52
CA LEU A 139 -21.66 -27.34 4.93
C LEU A 139 -20.58 -26.93 3.93
N LEU A 140 -20.85 -27.10 2.64
CA LEU A 140 -19.93 -26.70 1.56
C LEU A 140 -19.69 -25.18 1.58
N PHE A 141 -20.75 -24.38 1.72
CA PHE A 141 -20.63 -22.93 1.91
C PHE A 141 -19.85 -22.56 3.17
N ALA A 142 -20.05 -23.27 4.28
CA ALA A 142 -19.30 -23.03 5.50
C ALA A 142 -17.80 -23.36 5.34
N ILE A 143 -17.48 -24.48 4.68
CA ILE A 143 -16.08 -24.86 4.40
C ILE A 143 -15.42 -23.82 3.48
N VAL A 144 -16.09 -23.43 2.40
CA VAL A 144 -15.58 -22.38 1.50
C VAL A 144 -15.41 -21.06 2.24
N PHE A 145 -16.36 -20.68 3.10
CA PHE A 145 -16.26 -19.46 3.90
C PHE A 145 -15.07 -19.51 4.86
N VAL A 146 -14.86 -20.64 5.54
CA VAL A 146 -13.71 -20.84 6.44
C VAL A 146 -12.39 -20.80 5.66
N GLN A 147 -12.33 -21.41 4.48
CA GLN A 147 -11.15 -21.35 3.60
C GLN A 147 -10.85 -19.91 3.16
N VAL A 148 -11.87 -19.16 2.76
CA VAL A 148 -11.72 -17.75 2.38
C VAL A 148 -11.30 -16.90 3.58
N TYR A 149 -11.87 -17.13 4.76
CA TYR A 149 -11.52 -16.39 5.96
C TYR A 149 -10.06 -16.65 6.37
N ASN A 150 -9.64 -17.92 6.40
CA ASN A 150 -8.27 -18.29 6.73
C ASN A 150 -7.25 -17.75 5.71
N ALA A 151 -7.64 -17.71 4.42
CA ALA A 151 -6.80 -17.11 3.40
C ALA A 151 -6.65 -15.58 3.58
N ILE A 152 -7.69 -14.88 4.01
CA ILE A 152 -7.65 -13.43 4.28
C ILE A 152 -6.80 -13.15 5.53
N GLU A 153 -6.99 -13.91 6.60
CA GLU A 153 -6.24 -13.76 7.87
C GLU A 153 -4.74 -13.97 7.64
N ASN A 154 -4.36 -15.02 6.92
CA ASN A 154 -2.95 -15.28 6.57
C ASN A 154 -2.33 -14.17 5.68
N LEU A 155 -3.12 -13.54 4.82
CA LEU A 155 -2.66 -12.43 3.98
C LEU A 155 -2.38 -11.16 4.81
N ASP A 156 -3.26 -10.87 5.77
CA ASP A 156 -3.11 -9.73 6.68
C ASP A 156 -1.95 -9.94 7.65
N ASP A 157 -1.69 -11.16 8.13
CA ASP A 157 -0.55 -11.48 9.00
C ASP A 157 0.80 -11.19 8.31
N HIS A 158 0.94 -11.51 7.02
CA HIS A 158 2.13 -11.17 6.25
C HIS A 158 2.31 -9.67 6.09
N LEU A 159 1.25 -8.91 5.83
CA LEU A 159 1.33 -7.44 5.71
C LEU A 159 1.63 -6.74 7.04
N LEU A 160 1.03 -7.23 8.13
CA LEU A 160 1.31 -6.76 9.49
C LEU A 160 2.78 -6.97 9.87
N ARG A 161 3.41 -8.06 9.40
CA ARG A 161 4.83 -8.36 9.65
C ARG A 161 5.75 -7.26 9.15
N TYR A 162 5.41 -6.52 8.09
CA TYR A 162 6.27 -5.49 7.50
C TYR A 162 5.93 -4.04 7.92
N ASP A 163 4.90 -3.83 8.75
CA ASP A 163 4.41 -2.50 9.19
C ASP A 163 4.38 -1.42 8.06
N LEU A 164 3.74 -1.74 6.93
CA LEU A 164 3.67 -0.80 5.81
C LEU A 164 2.86 0.47 6.12
N GLU A 165 1.98 0.42 7.11
CA GLU A 165 1.21 1.57 7.60
C GLU A 165 2.13 2.57 8.34
N GLY A 166 3.05 2.07 9.17
CA GLY A 166 4.10 2.87 9.81
C GLY A 166 5.04 3.50 8.79
N LEU A 167 5.43 2.73 7.76
CA LEU A 167 6.22 3.24 6.64
C LEU A 167 5.48 4.35 5.89
N ASP A 168 4.21 4.17 5.53
CA ASP A 168 3.42 5.19 4.82
C ASP A 168 3.38 6.51 5.59
N LYS A 169 3.11 6.46 6.90
CA LYS A 169 3.09 7.66 7.75
C LYS A 169 4.46 8.35 7.79
N THR A 170 5.53 7.58 7.88
CA THR A 170 6.90 8.11 7.91
C THR A 170 7.25 8.78 6.59
N LEU A 171 6.99 8.12 5.46
CA LEU A 171 7.26 8.66 4.13
C LEU A 171 6.42 9.91 3.83
N ARG A 172 5.14 9.93 4.22
CA ARG A 172 4.29 11.11 4.03
C ARG A 172 4.72 12.32 4.86
N ARG A 173 5.32 12.08 6.03
CA ARG A 173 5.82 13.13 6.91
C ARG A 173 7.15 13.70 6.45
N GLU A 174 8.06 12.85 5.97
CA GLU A 174 9.46 13.24 5.72
C GLU A 174 9.77 13.48 4.23
N VAL A 175 8.93 13.00 3.31
CA VAL A 175 9.14 13.20 1.86
C VAL A 175 8.20 14.27 1.31
N PHE A 176 8.76 15.45 1.06
CA PHE A 176 8.02 16.61 0.54
C PHE A 176 7.91 16.56 -0.99
N GLY A 177 6.75 16.94 -1.53
CA GLY A 177 6.51 17.10 -2.98
C GLY A 177 6.41 15.82 -3.81
N GLN A 178 6.70 14.62 -3.26
CA GLN A 178 6.80 13.38 -4.04
C GLN A 178 5.73 12.32 -3.69
N GLN A 179 4.55 12.77 -3.26
CA GLN A 179 3.49 11.87 -2.77
C GLN A 179 3.07 10.81 -3.79
N GLY A 180 3.05 11.14 -5.08
CA GLY A 180 2.73 10.18 -6.13
C GLY A 180 3.75 9.03 -6.25
N ALA A 181 5.04 9.34 -6.13
CA ALA A 181 6.10 8.33 -6.16
C ALA A 181 6.08 7.45 -4.90
N VAL A 182 5.82 8.06 -3.74
CA VAL A 182 5.65 7.35 -2.46
C VAL A 182 4.46 6.38 -2.53
N GLU A 183 3.31 6.83 -3.01
CA GLU A 183 2.12 5.99 -3.20
C GLU A 183 2.36 4.86 -4.21
N GLY A 184 3.08 5.16 -5.30
CA GLY A 184 3.53 4.15 -6.26
C GLY A 184 4.40 3.08 -5.60
N LEU A 185 5.43 3.48 -4.86
CA LEU A 185 6.34 2.56 -4.18
C LEU A 185 5.59 1.68 -3.15
N LEU A 186 4.77 2.29 -2.31
CA LEU A 186 3.96 1.57 -1.31
C LEU A 186 2.98 0.60 -1.97
N SER A 187 2.43 0.94 -3.13
CA SER A 187 1.57 0.02 -3.89
C SER A 187 2.33 -1.23 -4.35
N HIS A 188 3.55 -1.07 -4.89
CA HIS A 188 4.37 -2.22 -5.31
C HIS A 188 4.79 -3.07 -4.11
N LEU A 189 5.18 -2.43 -3.00
CA LEU A 189 5.54 -3.13 -1.76
C LEU A 189 4.35 -3.89 -1.17
N LYS A 190 3.15 -3.28 -1.13
CA LYS A 190 1.95 -3.91 -0.60
C LYS A 190 1.50 -5.09 -1.45
N GLU A 191 1.58 -4.97 -2.78
CA GLU A 191 1.25 -6.06 -3.68
C GLU A 191 2.22 -7.24 -3.50
N TYR A 192 3.52 -6.95 -3.47
CA TYR A 192 4.55 -7.97 -3.32
C TYR A 192 4.50 -8.61 -1.93
N LEU A 193 4.58 -7.84 -0.85
CA LEU A 193 4.63 -8.36 0.53
C LEU A 193 3.32 -8.99 1.02
N SER A 194 2.25 -8.98 0.22
CA SER A 194 0.99 -9.66 0.57
C SER A 194 1.09 -11.19 0.55
N THR A 195 2.08 -11.73 -0.16
CA THR A 195 2.33 -13.17 -0.24
C THR A 195 3.82 -13.43 -0.10
N TYR A 196 4.23 -14.56 0.46
CA TYR A 196 5.66 -14.91 0.50
C TYR A 196 6.15 -15.64 -0.75
N VAL A 197 5.25 -16.22 -1.55
CA VAL A 197 5.64 -17.06 -2.70
C VAL A 197 5.59 -16.23 -3.98
N HIS A 198 6.77 -15.94 -4.54
CA HIS A 198 6.91 -15.16 -5.76
C HIS A 198 7.57 -15.93 -6.90
N ASN A 199 7.16 -15.60 -8.13
CA ASN A 199 7.78 -16.14 -9.34
C ASN A 199 8.95 -15.30 -9.86
N LYS A 200 9.12 -14.09 -9.31
CA LYS A 200 10.20 -13.15 -9.64
C LYS A 200 10.45 -12.20 -8.46
N PRO A 201 11.67 -11.67 -8.30
CA PRO A 201 11.91 -10.61 -7.33
C PRO A 201 11.18 -9.32 -7.70
N LEU A 202 10.93 -8.47 -6.71
CA LEU A 202 10.43 -7.12 -6.94
C LEU A 202 11.61 -6.22 -7.31
N VAL A 203 11.59 -5.65 -8.52
CA VAL A 203 12.62 -4.72 -8.97
C VAL A 203 11.98 -3.38 -9.24
N VAL A 204 12.35 -2.37 -8.45
CA VAL A 204 11.82 -1.01 -8.57
C VAL A 204 12.97 -0.06 -8.80
N SER A 205 12.81 0.86 -9.76
CA SER A 205 13.80 1.88 -10.06
C SER A 205 13.22 3.28 -9.95
N LEU A 206 13.79 4.10 -9.07
CA LEU A 206 13.40 5.48 -8.80
C LEU A 206 14.33 6.43 -9.56
N HIS A 207 13.76 7.14 -10.51
CA HIS A 207 14.46 8.09 -11.34
C HIS A 207 13.99 9.52 -11.08
N GLY A 208 14.90 10.48 -11.09
CA GLY A 208 14.52 11.89 -11.01
C GLY A 208 15.69 12.84 -10.89
N PRO A 209 15.45 14.16 -10.91
CA PRO A 209 16.48 15.20 -10.75
C PRO A 209 17.23 15.13 -9.42
N SER A 210 18.38 15.79 -9.34
CA SER A 210 19.18 15.82 -8.10
C SER A 210 18.46 16.61 -7.00
N GLY A 211 18.60 16.16 -5.74
CA GLY A 211 18.06 16.87 -4.58
C GLY A 211 16.55 16.74 -4.34
N VAL A 212 15.84 15.91 -5.09
CA VAL A 212 14.39 15.67 -4.93
C VAL A 212 14.04 14.62 -3.85
N GLY A 213 15.04 14.08 -3.16
CA GLY A 213 14.83 13.15 -2.03
C GLY A 213 15.00 11.65 -2.32
N LYS A 214 15.54 11.23 -3.48
CA LYS A 214 15.77 9.79 -3.80
C LYS A 214 16.54 9.03 -2.71
N SER A 215 17.75 9.49 -2.39
CA SER A 215 18.60 8.89 -1.36
C SER A 215 18.02 9.04 0.05
N HIS A 216 17.22 10.08 0.30
CA HIS A 216 16.50 10.25 1.56
C HIS A 216 15.40 9.19 1.71
N LEU A 217 14.57 9.00 0.68
CA LEU A 217 13.56 7.94 0.60
C LEU A 217 14.20 6.54 0.76
N GLY A 218 15.34 6.29 0.11
CA GLY A 218 16.10 5.06 0.29
C GLY A 218 16.55 4.83 1.74
N ARG A 219 17.04 5.87 2.42
CA ARG A 219 17.42 5.80 3.84
C ARG A 219 16.22 5.54 4.76
N LEU A 220 15.09 6.18 4.51
CA LEU A 220 13.86 5.94 5.28
C LEU A 220 13.38 4.50 5.12
N LEU A 221 13.38 3.99 3.88
CA LEU A 221 13.02 2.61 3.59
C LEU A 221 13.98 1.62 4.27
N ALA A 222 15.29 1.85 4.16
CA ALA A 222 16.29 1.03 4.82
C ALA A 222 16.10 1.03 6.34
N GLY A 223 15.91 2.20 6.95
CA GLY A 223 15.67 2.31 8.39
C GLY A 223 14.44 1.52 8.85
N HIS A 224 13.34 1.62 8.10
CA HIS A 224 12.11 0.86 8.37
C HIS A 224 12.31 -0.65 8.22
N PHE A 225 12.93 -1.10 7.14
CA PHE A 225 13.17 -2.53 6.96
C PHE A 225 14.15 -3.07 8.02
N ARG A 226 15.18 -2.32 8.39
CA ARG A 226 16.12 -2.73 9.46
C ARG A 226 15.40 -2.93 10.80
N SER A 227 14.43 -2.09 11.15
CA SER A 227 13.67 -2.25 12.40
C SER A 227 12.69 -3.43 12.36
N VAL A 228 12.26 -3.85 11.17
CA VAL A 228 11.22 -4.87 11.00
C VAL A 228 11.76 -6.25 10.63
N VAL A 229 12.63 -6.35 9.62
CA VAL A 229 13.22 -7.62 9.16
C VAL A 229 14.56 -7.92 9.84
N GLY A 230 15.28 -6.90 10.29
CA GLY A 230 16.62 -7.00 10.87
C GLY A 230 17.70 -6.39 9.99
N GLU A 231 18.79 -5.93 10.60
CA GLU A 231 19.86 -5.21 9.90
C GLU A 231 20.60 -6.07 8.86
N THR A 232 20.76 -7.36 9.16
CA THR A 232 21.48 -8.33 8.31
C THR A 232 20.78 -8.64 6.99
N LEU A 233 19.49 -8.28 6.86
CA LEU A 233 18.67 -8.53 5.66
C LEU A 233 18.46 -7.28 4.81
N VAL A 234 19.13 -6.17 5.16
CA VAL A 234 19.03 -4.90 4.43
C VAL A 234 20.40 -4.44 3.97
N LEU A 235 20.65 -4.53 2.67
CA LEU A 235 21.86 -4.00 2.06
C LEU A 235 21.59 -2.62 1.47
N GLN A 236 22.40 -1.63 1.87
CA GLN A 236 22.41 -0.32 1.23
C GLN A 236 23.78 -0.10 0.59
N TYR A 237 23.82 -0.22 -0.74
CA TYR A 237 25.02 -0.18 -1.55
C TYR A 237 25.17 1.18 -2.22
N TYR A 238 26.18 1.93 -1.80
CA TYR A 238 26.57 3.21 -2.40
C TYR A 238 27.65 2.97 -3.45
N VAL A 239 27.32 3.15 -4.73
CA VAL A 239 28.20 2.74 -5.83
C VAL A 239 29.55 3.44 -5.79
N LEU A 240 29.55 4.76 -5.62
CA LEU A 240 30.78 5.56 -5.58
C LEU A 240 31.68 5.27 -4.37
N HIS A 241 31.15 4.67 -3.31
CA HIS A 241 31.92 4.31 -2.11
C HIS A 241 32.49 2.89 -2.22
N HIS A 242 31.71 1.94 -2.71
CA HIS A 242 32.09 0.52 -2.71
C HIS A 242 32.90 0.13 -3.95
N CYS A 243 32.64 0.75 -5.10
CA CYS A 243 33.36 0.46 -6.33
C CYS A 243 33.69 1.75 -7.11
N PRO A 244 34.65 2.56 -6.62
CA PRO A 244 35.00 3.83 -7.24
C PRO A 244 35.80 3.67 -8.55
N GLN A 245 36.51 2.56 -8.73
CA GLN A 245 37.37 2.32 -9.89
C GLN A 245 36.76 1.29 -10.84
N GLU A 246 36.68 1.65 -12.12
CA GLU A 246 36.20 0.76 -13.18
C GLU A 246 37.06 -0.50 -13.33
N ALA A 247 38.37 -0.42 -13.05
CA ALA A 247 39.28 -1.56 -13.12
C ALA A 247 38.88 -2.70 -12.17
N ASP A 248 38.21 -2.37 -11.06
CA ASP A 248 37.79 -3.32 -10.04
C ASP A 248 36.34 -3.80 -10.25
N ALA A 249 35.62 -3.27 -11.24
CA ALA A 249 34.20 -3.52 -11.48
C ALA A 249 33.85 -5.02 -11.50
N LEU A 250 34.70 -5.84 -12.12
CA LEU A 250 34.49 -7.28 -12.21
C LEU A 250 34.65 -7.98 -10.85
N GLN A 251 35.56 -7.50 -10.01
CA GLN A 251 35.72 -8.03 -8.66
C GLN A 251 34.57 -7.56 -7.76
N CYS A 252 34.21 -6.28 -7.81
CA CYS A 252 33.04 -5.73 -7.12
C CYS A 252 31.77 -6.49 -7.47
N ALA A 253 31.57 -6.84 -8.75
CA ALA A 253 30.40 -7.59 -9.21
C ALA A 253 30.33 -8.99 -8.58
N ARG A 254 31.47 -9.70 -8.47
CA ARG A 254 31.54 -11.01 -7.81
C ARG A 254 31.27 -10.91 -6.32
N ASP A 255 31.91 -9.95 -5.65
CA ASP A 255 31.77 -9.76 -4.20
C ASP A 255 30.33 -9.37 -3.84
N LEU A 256 29.73 -8.48 -4.64
CA LEU A 256 28.32 -8.10 -4.48
C LEU A 256 27.38 -9.28 -4.72
N SER A 257 27.63 -10.09 -5.75
CA SER A 257 26.80 -11.27 -6.03
C SER A 257 26.88 -12.31 -4.92
N ALA A 258 28.08 -12.55 -4.37
CA ALA A 258 28.28 -13.43 -3.23
C ALA A 258 27.55 -12.91 -1.98
N LEU A 259 27.70 -11.61 -1.68
CA LEU A 259 27.04 -10.97 -0.55
C LEU A 259 25.50 -11.04 -0.66
N ILE A 260 24.94 -10.74 -1.83
CA ILE A 260 23.49 -10.85 -2.05
C ILE A 260 23.04 -12.30 -1.85
N SER A 261 23.77 -13.27 -2.41
CA SER A 261 23.42 -14.69 -2.28
C SER A 261 23.37 -15.14 -0.81
N GLU A 262 24.36 -14.75 0.00
CA GLU A 262 24.38 -15.05 1.44
C GLU A 262 23.19 -14.42 2.18
N ILE A 263 22.86 -13.16 1.87
CA ILE A 263 21.73 -12.48 2.49
C ILE A 263 20.40 -13.15 2.11
N VAL A 264 20.23 -13.55 0.84
CA VAL A 264 18.99 -14.21 0.40
C VAL A 264 18.85 -15.61 1.03
N GLU A 265 19.94 -16.39 1.11
CA GLU A 265 19.94 -17.70 1.78
C GLU A 265 19.50 -17.57 3.26
N ARG A 266 20.07 -16.60 3.98
CA ARG A 266 19.65 -16.31 5.37
C ARG A 266 18.20 -15.85 5.45
N ALA A 267 17.76 -14.99 4.53
CA ALA A 267 16.40 -14.46 4.53
C ALA A 267 15.37 -15.58 4.33
N GLU A 268 15.71 -16.58 3.51
CA GLU A 268 14.88 -17.75 3.27
C GLU A 268 14.74 -18.62 4.51
N GLU A 269 15.84 -18.88 5.24
CA GLU A 269 15.80 -19.60 6.53
C GLU A 269 14.90 -18.90 7.57
N GLU A 270 14.86 -17.57 7.55
CA GLU A 270 14.04 -16.76 8.45
C GLU A 270 12.61 -16.49 7.94
N GLU A 271 12.26 -16.99 6.75
CA GLU A 271 11.01 -16.70 6.03
C GLU A 271 10.72 -15.18 5.94
N LYS A 272 11.74 -14.41 5.56
CA LYS A 272 11.70 -12.95 5.39
C LYS A 272 12.11 -12.56 3.97
N ILE A 273 11.66 -11.39 3.54
CA ILE A 273 12.04 -10.81 2.26
C ILE A 273 13.12 -9.74 2.52
N PRO A 274 14.35 -9.92 2.04
CA PRO A 274 15.42 -8.95 2.17
C PRO A 274 15.24 -7.76 1.22
N LEU A 275 15.88 -6.64 1.57
CA LEU A 275 15.84 -5.39 0.82
C LEU A 275 17.25 -4.99 0.38
N PHE A 276 17.46 -4.85 -0.92
CA PHE A 276 18.69 -4.36 -1.52
C PHE A 276 18.46 -2.99 -2.13
N ILE A 277 19.14 -1.96 -1.62
CA ILE A 277 19.07 -0.59 -2.12
C ILE A 277 20.39 -0.22 -2.77
N PHE A 278 20.33 0.21 -4.02
CA PHE A 278 21.47 0.65 -4.81
C PHE A 278 21.34 2.14 -5.08
N ASP A 279 22.15 2.92 -4.36
CA ASP A 279 22.18 4.37 -4.54
C ASP A 279 23.20 4.77 -5.60
N GLU A 280 22.87 5.81 -6.37
CA GLU A 280 23.67 6.31 -7.50
C GLU A 280 23.90 5.26 -8.61
N ALA A 281 22.84 4.53 -8.97
CA ALA A 281 22.91 3.44 -9.95
C ALA A 281 23.36 3.87 -11.36
N GLU A 282 23.32 5.17 -11.71
CA GLU A 282 23.91 5.71 -12.94
C GLU A 282 25.43 5.51 -13.03
N HIS A 283 26.10 5.30 -11.90
CA HIS A 283 27.55 5.11 -11.82
C HIS A 283 27.95 3.63 -11.80
N MET A 284 26.98 2.70 -11.87
CA MET A 284 27.30 1.28 -11.93
C MET A 284 27.91 0.91 -13.26
N HIS A 285 29.05 0.22 -13.19
CA HIS A 285 29.69 -0.38 -14.35
C HIS A 285 28.88 -1.58 -14.88
N GLY A 286 29.06 -1.89 -16.16
CA GLY A 286 28.29 -2.92 -16.86
C GLY A 286 28.41 -4.29 -16.21
N GLU A 287 29.58 -4.65 -15.71
CA GLU A 287 29.85 -5.93 -15.04
C GLU A 287 29.00 -6.12 -13.77
N ILE A 288 28.78 -5.04 -13.02
CA ILE A 288 27.93 -5.05 -11.82
C ILE A 288 26.47 -5.19 -12.23
N LEU A 289 26.03 -4.44 -13.25
CA LEU A 289 24.66 -4.52 -13.77
C LEU A 289 24.35 -5.90 -14.35
N ASP A 290 25.31 -6.52 -15.04
CA ASP A 290 25.22 -7.88 -15.58
C ASP A 290 25.08 -8.92 -14.45
N ALA A 291 25.87 -8.79 -13.38
CA ALA A 291 25.76 -9.67 -12.21
C ALA A 291 24.40 -9.52 -11.52
N LEU A 292 23.91 -8.30 -11.32
CA LEU A 292 22.57 -8.05 -10.77
C LEU A 292 21.46 -8.58 -11.68
N LEU A 293 21.60 -8.42 -13.00
CA LEU A 293 20.65 -8.98 -13.96
C LEU A 293 20.58 -10.50 -13.87
N GLN A 294 21.71 -11.19 -13.68
CA GLN A 294 21.73 -12.64 -13.49
C GLN A 294 20.95 -13.06 -12.24
N LEU A 295 21.09 -12.33 -11.14
CA LEU A 295 20.34 -12.59 -9.89
C LEU A 295 18.84 -12.33 -10.04
N VAL A 296 18.47 -11.26 -10.76
CA VAL A 296 17.06 -10.92 -11.02
C VAL A 296 16.41 -11.90 -12.02
N SER A 297 17.15 -12.32 -13.05
CA SER A 297 16.64 -13.12 -14.17
C SER A 297 16.81 -14.62 -13.99
N SER A 298 17.49 -15.08 -12.94
CA SER A 298 17.78 -16.51 -12.77
C SER A 298 16.49 -17.30 -12.63
N LYS A 299 16.15 -18.08 -13.68
CA LYS A 299 15.05 -19.05 -13.69
C LYS A 299 15.44 -20.38 -13.04
N GLN A 300 16.57 -20.44 -12.34
CA GLN A 300 16.96 -21.67 -11.67
C GLN A 300 15.93 -21.97 -10.59
N SER A 301 15.47 -23.22 -10.58
CA SER A 301 14.31 -23.72 -9.85
C SER A 301 14.50 -23.80 -8.33
N ASN A 302 15.48 -23.09 -7.76
CA ASN A 302 15.81 -23.16 -6.35
C ASN A 302 15.75 -21.75 -5.76
N GLU A 303 14.63 -21.49 -5.06
CA GLU A 303 14.58 -20.90 -3.72
C GLU A 303 14.95 -19.40 -3.50
N TYR A 304 15.67 -18.74 -4.41
CA TYR A 304 16.17 -17.36 -4.18
C TYR A 304 15.39 -16.21 -4.86
N LEU A 305 14.07 -16.33 -5.05
CA LEU A 305 13.27 -15.33 -5.79
C LEU A 305 12.61 -14.26 -4.91
N ASN A 306 12.68 -14.44 -3.60
CA ASN A 306 12.03 -13.57 -2.62
C ASN A 306 12.99 -12.47 -2.19
N ALA A 307 13.04 -11.39 -2.96
CA ALA A 307 13.91 -10.25 -2.69
C ALA A 307 13.37 -8.97 -3.33
N ILE A 308 13.63 -7.83 -2.68
CA ILE A 308 13.29 -6.50 -3.19
C ILE A 308 14.57 -5.79 -3.59
N TYR A 309 14.66 -5.38 -4.85
CA TYR A 309 15.74 -4.59 -5.41
C TYR A 309 15.24 -3.17 -5.69
N LEU A 310 15.86 -2.18 -5.06
CA LEU A 310 15.56 -0.77 -5.22
C LEU A 310 16.75 -0.05 -5.83
N PHE A 311 16.59 0.47 -7.04
CA PHE A 311 17.60 1.29 -7.70
C PHE A 311 17.24 2.76 -7.58
N LEU A 312 18.18 3.58 -7.14
CA LEU A 312 18.03 5.03 -7.07
C LEU A 312 18.97 5.66 -8.09
N SER A 313 18.42 6.44 -9.02
CA SER A 313 19.24 6.98 -10.09
C SER A 313 18.83 8.37 -10.58
N ASN A 314 19.81 9.12 -11.08
CA ASN A 314 19.59 10.33 -11.86
C ASN A 314 19.36 10.05 -13.35
N LEU A 315 19.43 8.80 -13.83
CA LEU A 315 19.18 8.49 -15.25
C LEU A 315 17.81 9.02 -15.70
N GLY A 316 17.79 9.72 -16.84
CA GLY A 316 16.56 10.28 -17.41
C GLY A 316 16.07 11.58 -16.76
N HIS A 317 16.82 12.18 -15.83
CA HIS A 317 16.44 13.42 -15.17
C HIS A 317 16.12 14.58 -16.13
N SER A 318 16.80 14.64 -17.28
CA SER A 318 16.61 15.68 -18.30
C SER A 318 15.22 15.62 -18.94
N HIS A 319 14.70 14.42 -19.19
CA HIS A 319 13.35 14.21 -19.72
C HIS A 319 12.29 14.59 -18.69
N VAL A 320 12.49 14.21 -17.43
CA VAL A 320 11.61 14.59 -16.31
C VAL A 320 11.55 16.11 -16.17
N THR A 321 12.71 16.76 -16.09
CA THR A 321 12.83 18.23 -15.94
C THR A 321 12.12 18.95 -17.08
N LYS A 322 12.40 18.55 -18.34
CA LYS A 322 11.80 19.19 -19.51
C LYS A 322 10.28 19.02 -19.56
N HIS A 323 9.78 17.83 -19.22
CA HIS A 323 8.34 17.57 -19.22
C HIS A 323 7.62 18.38 -18.14
N MET A 324 8.17 18.47 -16.93
CA MET A 324 7.58 19.27 -15.86
C MET A 324 7.56 20.76 -16.19
N LEU A 325 8.66 21.31 -16.71
CA LEU A 325 8.70 22.71 -17.12
C LEU A 325 7.71 22.99 -18.26
N HIS A 326 7.60 22.11 -19.26
CA HIS A 326 6.69 22.31 -20.38
C HIS A 326 5.21 22.16 -19.99
N ASN A 327 4.88 21.15 -19.20
CA ASN A 327 3.49 20.83 -18.85
C ASN A 327 2.89 21.81 -17.83
N SER A 328 3.73 22.44 -16.99
CA SER A 328 3.29 23.48 -16.04
C SER A 328 2.66 24.70 -16.72
N SER A 329 3.01 24.96 -17.98
CA SER A 329 2.39 26.03 -18.78
C SER A 329 0.93 25.74 -19.19
N SER A 330 0.47 24.48 -19.12
CA SER A 330 -0.88 24.09 -19.50
C SER A 330 -1.82 24.23 -18.31
N THR A 331 -2.61 25.30 -18.30
CA THR A 331 -3.42 25.82 -17.18
C THR A 331 -4.63 24.96 -16.76
N SER A 332 -4.59 23.64 -16.92
CA SER A 332 -5.77 22.78 -16.67
C SER A 332 -5.42 21.38 -16.17
N MET A 333 -4.89 21.22 -14.95
CA MET A 333 -4.68 19.88 -14.39
C MET A 333 -4.82 19.85 -12.85
N ALA A 334 -6.07 19.79 -12.41
CA ALA A 334 -6.42 19.63 -11.00
C ALA A 334 -6.01 18.25 -10.45
N LYS A 335 -5.31 18.30 -9.31
CA LYS A 335 -5.12 17.36 -8.19
C LYS A 335 -5.65 15.91 -8.34
N SER A 336 -4.76 14.96 -8.02
CA SER A 336 -4.91 13.49 -7.93
C SER A 336 -4.63 12.67 -9.22
N GLY A 337 -4.98 13.16 -10.41
CA GLY A 337 -4.64 12.46 -11.68
C GLY A 337 -3.21 12.69 -12.18
N HIS A 338 -2.53 13.72 -11.66
CA HIS A 338 -1.29 14.29 -12.20
C HIS A 338 -0.13 13.28 -12.26
N TYR A 339 0.14 12.57 -11.17
CA TYR A 339 1.25 11.60 -11.13
C TYR A 339 1.03 10.43 -12.08
N SER A 340 -0.19 9.87 -12.11
CA SER A 340 -0.49 8.74 -12.99
C SER A 340 -0.34 9.10 -14.48
N HIS A 341 -0.68 10.33 -14.86
CA HIS A 341 -0.51 10.82 -16.23
C HIS A 341 0.95 11.12 -16.54
N PHE A 342 1.63 11.81 -15.63
CA PHE A 342 3.07 12.10 -15.67
C PHE A 342 3.90 10.84 -15.90
N VAL A 343 3.66 9.79 -15.10
CA VAL A 343 4.32 8.49 -15.26
C VAL A 343 3.93 7.83 -16.59
N LYS A 344 2.64 7.80 -16.95
CA LYS A 344 2.20 7.17 -18.21
C LYS A 344 2.82 7.78 -19.46
N GLU A 345 3.05 9.09 -19.49
CA GLU A 345 3.66 9.77 -20.64
C GLU A 345 5.19 9.59 -20.69
N LEU A 346 5.86 9.67 -19.54
CA LEU A 346 7.32 9.65 -19.48
C LEU A 346 7.92 8.25 -19.43
N THR A 347 7.26 7.30 -18.76
CA THR A 347 7.75 5.92 -18.64
C THR A 347 8.11 5.28 -19.99
N PRO A 348 7.36 5.39 -21.10
CA PRO A 348 7.79 4.79 -22.37
C PRO A 348 9.05 5.46 -22.96
N ILE A 349 9.20 6.78 -22.79
CA ILE A 349 10.37 7.53 -23.28
C ILE A 349 11.61 7.14 -22.47
N LEU A 350 11.45 7.09 -21.14
CA LEU A 350 12.51 6.72 -20.23
C LEU A 350 12.90 5.26 -20.39
N ARG A 351 11.93 4.34 -20.51
CA ARG A 351 12.17 2.92 -20.75
C ARG A 351 13.01 2.69 -21.99
N ASN A 352 12.67 3.30 -23.13
CA ASN A 352 13.48 3.21 -24.35
C ASN A 352 14.91 3.78 -24.18
N THR A 353 15.11 4.72 -23.26
CA THR A 353 16.44 5.29 -22.97
C THR A 353 17.24 4.38 -22.04
N LEU A 354 16.59 3.86 -20.99
CA LEU A 354 17.19 2.98 -19.99
C LEU A 354 17.52 1.60 -20.57
N GLU A 355 16.63 1.02 -21.38
CA GLU A 355 16.86 -0.27 -22.05
C GLU A 355 18.08 -0.24 -22.99
N LYS A 356 18.41 0.92 -23.55
CA LYS A 356 19.64 1.11 -24.35
C LYS A 356 20.90 1.14 -23.50
N LEU A 357 20.79 1.52 -22.22
CA LEU A 357 21.90 1.51 -21.30
C LEU A 357 22.15 0.10 -20.78
N HIS A 358 21.09 -0.59 -20.32
CA HIS A 358 21.21 -1.94 -19.79
C HIS A 358 19.87 -2.69 -19.79
N VAL A 359 19.92 -4.01 -19.99
CA VAL A 359 18.74 -4.90 -20.05
C VAL A 359 18.04 -5.03 -18.69
N LEU A 360 18.75 -4.82 -17.58
CA LEU A 360 18.21 -4.83 -16.21
C LEU A 360 16.96 -3.95 -16.05
N TRP A 361 16.92 -2.81 -16.75
CA TRP A 361 15.80 -1.87 -16.66
C TRP A 361 14.52 -2.37 -17.33
N THR A 362 14.57 -3.44 -18.13
CA THR A 362 13.38 -4.11 -18.68
C THR A 362 12.62 -4.88 -17.59
N GLU A 363 13.32 -5.41 -16.59
CA GLU A 363 12.72 -6.12 -15.46
C GLU A 363 12.23 -5.18 -14.35
N ALA A 364 12.64 -3.90 -14.38
CA ALA A 364 12.36 -2.92 -13.35
C ALA A 364 11.07 -2.12 -13.59
N ASP A 365 10.29 -1.97 -12.52
CA ASP A 365 9.17 -1.04 -12.46
C ASP A 365 9.69 0.39 -12.20
N ILE A 366 9.36 1.32 -13.10
CA ILE A 366 9.91 2.67 -13.12
C ILE A 366 9.01 3.61 -12.32
N LEU A 367 9.56 4.23 -11.28
CA LEU A 367 8.96 5.32 -10.52
C LEU A 367 9.73 6.61 -10.75
N LEU A 368 9.00 7.73 -10.83
CA LEU A 368 9.57 9.03 -11.21
C LEU A 368 9.40 10.04 -10.08
N LEU A 369 10.47 10.72 -9.70
CA LEU A 369 10.40 11.86 -8.79
C LEU A 369 10.47 13.16 -9.60
N GLY A 370 9.56 14.07 -9.32
CA GLY A 370 9.48 15.36 -9.97
C GLY A 370 10.41 16.42 -9.35
N LEU A 371 10.48 17.59 -9.98
CA LEU A 371 11.07 18.79 -9.41
C LEU A 371 10.30 19.25 -8.17
N LEU A 372 11.01 19.93 -7.27
CA LEU A 372 10.43 20.51 -6.06
C LEU A 372 10.09 21.98 -6.31
N GLU A 373 8.89 22.38 -5.87
CA GLU A 373 8.47 23.79 -5.85
C GLU A 373 9.10 24.52 -4.65
N LYS A 374 9.17 25.85 -4.72
CA LYS A 374 9.68 26.69 -3.62
C LYS A 374 9.03 26.38 -2.26
N ASP A 375 7.71 26.23 -2.21
CA ASP A 375 6.99 25.87 -0.97
C ASP A 375 7.49 24.56 -0.38
N GLN A 376 7.78 23.56 -1.23
CA GLN A 376 8.29 22.25 -0.79
C GLN A 376 9.75 22.32 -0.33
N VAL A 377 10.54 23.24 -0.91
CA VAL A 377 11.90 23.53 -0.45
C VAL A 377 11.88 24.25 0.90
N MET A 378 10.90 25.12 1.15
CA MET A 378 10.71 25.75 2.46
C MET A 378 10.39 24.72 3.55
N GLU A 379 9.60 23.67 3.26
CA GLU A 379 9.38 22.56 4.18
C GLU A 379 10.69 21.81 4.51
N CYS A 380 11.59 21.62 3.54
CA CYS A 380 12.91 21.05 3.81
C CYS A 380 13.74 21.92 4.78
N PHE A 381 13.72 23.25 4.62
CA PHE A 381 14.39 24.15 5.55
C PHE A 381 13.76 24.12 6.94
N LEU A 382 12.44 24.08 7.02
CA LEU A 382 11.71 23.97 8.27
C LEU A 382 12.11 22.72 9.05
N ASP A 383 12.13 21.56 8.39
CA ASP A 383 12.54 20.28 9.00
C ASP A 383 14.01 20.32 9.43
N GLU A 384 14.92 20.76 8.56
CA GLU A 384 16.35 20.81 8.87
C GLU A 384 16.67 21.78 10.02
N MET A 385 16.10 22.98 10.02
CA MET A 385 16.28 23.94 11.11
C MET A 385 15.76 23.39 12.44
N THR A 386 14.62 22.69 12.41
CA THR A 386 14.05 22.06 13.60
C THR A 386 14.95 20.94 14.13
N ARG A 387 15.56 20.14 13.23
CA ARG A 387 16.49 19.07 13.59
C ARG A 387 17.78 19.59 14.23
N GLU A 388 18.30 20.71 13.73
CA GLU A 388 19.48 21.39 14.28
C GLU A 388 19.16 22.19 15.57
N GLY A 389 17.89 22.26 15.98
CA GLY A 389 17.46 22.94 17.20
C GLY A 389 17.29 24.46 17.07
N PHE A 390 17.30 24.99 15.84
CA PHE A 390 16.94 26.38 15.57
C PHE A 390 15.42 26.58 15.67
N TYR A 391 15.00 27.78 16.10
CA TYR A 391 13.60 28.15 16.04
C TYR A 391 13.24 28.61 14.62
N PRO A 392 12.40 27.88 13.88
CA PRO A 392 12.07 28.23 12.51
C PRO A 392 11.20 29.49 12.46
N ASP A 393 11.73 30.57 11.87
CA ASP A 393 10.94 31.73 11.47
C ASP A 393 10.66 31.65 9.97
N HIS A 394 9.37 31.75 9.60
CA HIS A 394 8.93 31.72 8.21
C HIS A 394 9.65 32.76 7.35
N THR A 395 9.91 33.97 7.88
CA THR A 395 10.59 35.01 7.11
C THR A 395 12.05 34.68 6.82
N ASN A 396 12.74 34.05 7.78
CA ASN A 396 14.11 33.58 7.60
C ASN A 396 14.16 32.38 6.64
N ILE A 397 13.22 31.43 6.76
CA ILE A 397 13.09 30.29 5.85
C ILE A 397 12.86 30.77 4.41
N GLU A 398 11.94 31.71 4.21
CA GLU A 398 11.67 32.26 2.87
C GLU A 398 12.90 32.95 2.28
N ARG A 399 13.65 33.70 3.10
CA ARG A 399 14.92 34.33 2.70
C ARG A 399 15.95 33.29 2.27
N LEU A 400 16.17 32.24 3.08
CA LEU A 400 17.13 31.17 2.81
C LEU A 400 16.73 30.34 1.58
N ALA A 401 15.44 30.03 1.44
CA ALA A 401 14.89 29.35 0.27
C ALA A 401 15.06 30.21 -0.99
N GLY A 402 14.97 31.53 -0.88
CA GLY A 402 15.23 32.48 -1.98
C GLY A 402 16.69 32.56 -2.44
N GLU A 403 17.64 32.05 -1.65
CA GLU A 403 19.06 31.98 -2.04
C GLU A 403 19.41 30.74 -2.87
N ILE A 404 18.46 29.83 -3.09
CA ILE A 404 18.62 28.66 -3.96
C ILE A 404 18.35 29.04 -5.42
N GLU A 405 18.96 28.33 -6.35
CA GLU A 405 18.72 28.52 -7.78
C GLU A 405 17.40 27.86 -8.23
N TYR A 406 16.55 28.64 -8.91
CA TYR A 406 15.28 28.21 -9.49
C TYR A 406 15.31 28.29 -11.02
N TYR A 407 14.49 27.46 -11.67
CA TYR A 407 14.17 27.64 -13.08
C TYR A 407 13.32 28.92 -13.26
N PRO A 408 13.34 29.55 -14.45
CA PRO A 408 12.43 30.64 -14.75
C PRO A 408 10.98 30.21 -14.46
N GLU A 409 10.18 31.11 -13.91
CA GLU A 409 8.78 30.82 -13.57
C GLU A 409 8.02 30.32 -14.80
N VAL A 410 7.47 29.10 -14.72
CA VAL A 410 6.66 28.52 -15.80
C VAL A 410 5.28 28.19 -15.28
N GLY A 411 4.26 28.87 -15.83
CA GLY A 411 2.87 28.62 -15.46
C GLY A 411 2.49 29.04 -14.04
N GLY A 412 3.24 29.95 -13.41
CA GLY A 412 3.00 30.38 -12.03
C GLY A 412 3.76 29.58 -10.97
N HIS A 413 4.64 28.66 -11.40
CA HIS A 413 5.38 27.76 -10.52
C HIS A 413 6.90 28.03 -10.61
N GLU A 414 7.55 28.16 -9.45
CA GLU A 414 9.00 28.27 -9.30
C GLU A 414 9.58 26.91 -8.84
N TYR A 415 10.25 26.22 -9.76
CA TYR A 415 10.88 24.92 -9.49
C TYR A 415 12.37 25.09 -9.15
N SER A 416 12.83 24.43 -8.08
CA SER A 416 14.25 24.45 -7.69
C SER A 416 15.10 23.59 -8.64
N GLN A 417 16.26 24.11 -9.02
CA GLN A 417 17.23 23.39 -9.86
C GLN A 417 17.99 22.29 -9.09
N THR A 418 18.20 22.51 -7.79
CA THR A 418 18.98 21.60 -6.93
C THR A 418 18.13 20.90 -5.87
N GLY A 419 16.81 21.08 -5.90
CA GLY A 419 15.88 20.58 -4.89
C GLY A 419 16.28 21.03 -3.49
N CYS A 420 16.31 20.09 -2.54
CA CYS A 420 16.73 20.32 -1.16
C CYS A 420 18.21 19.97 -0.90
N LYS A 421 19.03 19.76 -1.94
CA LYS A 421 20.42 19.31 -1.78
C LYS A 421 21.30 20.29 -1.00
N GLN A 422 21.06 21.59 -1.17
CA GLN A 422 21.85 22.65 -0.55
C GLN A 422 21.32 23.08 0.84
N VAL A 423 20.20 22.53 1.30
CA VAL A 423 19.52 22.96 2.53
C VAL A 423 20.42 22.79 3.74
N VAL A 424 20.95 21.58 3.96
CA VAL A 424 21.86 21.25 5.07
C VAL A 424 23.05 22.22 5.12
N ALA A 425 23.71 22.42 3.97
CA ALA A 425 24.86 23.31 3.88
C ALA A 425 24.52 24.77 4.18
N LYS A 426 23.32 25.24 3.83
CA LYS A 426 22.85 26.61 4.11
C LYS A 426 22.43 26.78 5.58
N VAL A 427 21.76 25.79 6.17
CA VAL A 427 21.35 25.81 7.58
C VAL A 427 22.58 25.81 8.48
N ASN A 428 23.61 25.04 8.15
CA ASN A 428 24.88 24.99 8.90
C ASN A 428 25.71 26.28 8.87
N LEU A 429 25.31 27.28 8.06
CA LEU A 429 25.95 28.60 8.01
C LEU A 429 25.22 29.65 8.87
N LEU A 430 24.08 29.29 9.48
CA LEU A 430 23.37 30.09 10.47
C LEU A 430 24.04 29.98 11.85
#